data_AF-A0A7K4VPX2-F1
#
_entry.id   AF-A0A7K4VPX2-F1
#
_cell.length_a   1.000
_cell.length_b   1.000
_cell.length_c   1.000
_cell.angle_alpha   90.00
_cell.angle_beta   90.00
_cell.angle_gamma   90.00
#
_symmetry.space_group_name_H-M   'P 1'
#
loop_
_entity.id
_entity.type
_entity.pdbx_description
1 polymer ?
#
loop_
_entity_poly.entity_id
_entity_poly.type
_entity_poly.pdbx_seq_one_letter_code
_entity_poly.pdbx_strand_id
1 'polypeptide(L)'
;IPAPILLPEPPPFPAWLAARLDALGLDRAVYGAYIEGLLREEESDEERLEALRAVLAACLEEDLLNDVCREVVERWSDSQVVDSKEEKEDEVQAIASMMEKQARIVVKPKEVSQEEKQRKAALLAQYANVTDEEEYPFPALLGALRDITCSKPPQTTPSQLCRPSPALFRNTNVEDVLNARKLERELLRDEFQKKKEQDKLQREKDKLAKQERKEKEKKRTQKGERKR
;
A
#
# COMPACT_ATOMS: atom_id res chain seq x y z
N ILE A 1 -18.05 42.19 12.14
CA ILE A 1 -17.62 40.98 11.41
C ILE A 1 -18.90 40.23 11.07
N PRO A 2 -19.37 40.23 9.80
CA PRO A 2 -20.57 39.50 9.45
C PRO A 2 -20.28 37.99 9.53
N ALA A 3 -21.26 37.22 10.00
CA ALA A 3 -21.16 35.77 10.12
C ALA A 3 -20.92 35.14 8.74
N PRO A 4 -20.08 34.10 8.63
CA PRO A 4 -19.91 33.38 7.38
C PRO A 4 -21.23 32.71 7.03
N ILE A 5 -21.78 33.04 5.87
CA ILE A 5 -22.89 32.33 5.26
C ILE A 5 -22.31 30.97 4.86
N LEU A 6 -22.52 29.97 5.71
CA LEU A 6 -22.29 28.57 5.37
C LEU A 6 -23.28 28.23 4.27
N LEU A 7 -22.80 28.14 3.03
CA LEU A 7 -23.53 27.49 1.95
C LEU A 7 -23.90 26.08 2.42
N PRO A 8 -25.13 25.60 2.14
CA PRO A 8 -25.50 24.25 2.51
C PRO A 8 -24.56 23.28 1.80
N GLU A 9 -23.86 22.46 2.58
CA GLU A 9 -23.11 21.32 2.06
C GLU A 9 -24.02 20.49 1.15
N PRO A 10 -23.50 19.98 0.02
CA PRO A 10 -24.30 19.15 -0.87
C PRO A 10 -24.90 17.98 -0.06
N PRO A 11 -26.18 17.65 -0.27
CA PRO A 11 -26.81 16.57 0.48
C PRO A 11 -26.01 15.28 0.27
N PRO A 12 -25.82 14.47 1.33
CA PRO A 12 -25.10 13.21 1.22
C PRO A 12 -25.77 12.34 0.14
N PHE A 13 -24.97 11.60 -0.61
CA PHE A 13 -25.44 10.75 -1.72
C PHE A 13 -26.75 9.98 -1.42
N PRO A 14 -26.91 9.28 -0.28
CA PRO A 14 -28.16 8.54 0.01
C PRO A 14 -29.40 9.46 0.13
N ALA A 15 -29.24 10.70 0.62
CA ALA A 15 -30.34 11.65 0.72
C ALA A 15 -30.73 12.21 -0.66
N TRP A 16 -29.74 12.46 -1.52
CA TRP A 16 -29.98 12.84 -2.91
C TRP A 16 -30.67 11.71 -3.70
N LEU A 17 -30.17 10.48 -3.56
CA LEU A 17 -30.73 9.30 -4.22
C LEU A 17 -32.19 9.09 -3.82
N ALA A 18 -32.52 9.23 -2.53
CA ALA A 18 -33.90 9.12 -2.05
C ALA A 18 -34.83 10.16 -2.71
N ALA A 19 -34.42 11.43 -2.77
CA ALA A 19 -35.21 12.48 -3.42
C ALA A 19 -35.35 12.24 -4.94
N ARG A 20 -34.31 11.70 -5.58
CA ARG A 20 -34.34 11.35 -7.01
C ARG A 20 -35.27 10.17 -7.29
N LEU A 21 -35.26 9.14 -6.44
CA LEU A 21 -36.17 8.00 -6.53
C LEU A 21 -37.63 8.42 -6.31
N ASP A 22 -37.89 9.29 -5.33
CA ASP A 22 -39.23 9.85 -5.07
C ASP A 22 -39.74 10.64 -6.29
N ALA A 23 -38.88 11.40 -6.97
CA ALA A 23 -39.24 12.13 -8.20
C ALA A 23 -39.56 11.20 -9.38
N LEU A 24 -38.96 10.00 -9.42
CA LEU A 24 -39.23 8.95 -10.40
C LEU A 24 -40.43 8.07 -10.01
N GLY A 25 -41.01 8.27 -8.82
CA GLY A 25 -42.10 7.44 -8.29
C GLY A 25 -41.66 6.05 -7.82
N LEU A 26 -40.37 5.85 -7.56
CA LEU A 26 -39.80 4.60 -7.07
C LEU A 26 -39.71 4.61 -5.54
N ASP A 27 -39.96 3.46 -4.91
CA ASP A 27 -39.91 3.36 -3.46
C ASP A 27 -38.47 3.50 -2.93
N ARG A 28 -38.19 4.60 -2.23
CA ARG A 28 -36.87 4.86 -1.62
C ARG A 28 -36.40 3.74 -0.68
N ALA A 29 -37.31 3.06 0.02
CA ALA A 29 -36.94 2.06 1.03
C ALA A 29 -36.47 0.76 0.39
N VAL A 30 -36.99 0.42 -0.78
CA VAL A 30 -36.61 -0.78 -1.55
C VAL A 30 -35.40 -0.47 -2.42
N TYR A 31 -35.46 0.59 -3.23
CA TYR A 31 -34.43 0.89 -4.22
C TYR A 31 -33.23 1.63 -3.64
N GLY A 32 -33.38 2.45 -2.60
CA GLY A 32 -32.28 3.24 -2.05
C GLY A 32 -31.14 2.37 -1.51
N ALA A 33 -31.46 1.46 -0.58
CA ALA A 33 -30.47 0.55 0.00
C ALA A 33 -29.94 -0.48 -1.02
N TYR A 34 -30.80 -0.91 -1.95
CA TYR A 34 -30.40 -1.88 -2.97
C TYR A 34 -29.43 -1.28 -3.99
N ILE A 35 -29.70 -0.07 -4.49
CA ILE A 35 -28.82 0.65 -5.41
C ILE A 35 -27.49 1.01 -4.72
N GLU A 36 -27.52 1.44 -3.46
CA GLU A 36 -26.29 1.74 -2.72
C GLU A 36 -25.41 0.49 -2.52
N GLY A 37 -26.03 -0.66 -2.20
CA GLY A 37 -25.32 -1.94 -2.13
C GLY A 37 -24.73 -2.34 -3.47
N LEU A 38 -25.52 -2.24 -4.54
CA LEU A 38 -25.09 -2.57 -5.89
C LEU A 38 -23.89 -1.72 -6.35
N LEU A 39 -23.94 -0.41 -6.11
CA LEU A 39 -22.86 0.51 -6.48
C LEU A 39 -21.55 0.26 -5.72
N ARG A 40 -21.64 -0.31 -4.51
CA ARG A 40 -20.49 -0.67 -3.68
C ARG A 40 -19.83 -1.98 -4.13
N GLU A 41 -20.60 -2.91 -4.70
CA GLU A 41 -20.10 -4.21 -5.14
C GLU A 41 -19.34 -4.13 -6.47
N GLU A 42 -19.73 -3.23 -7.37
CA GLU A 42 -19.13 -3.08 -8.70
C GLU A 42 -17.83 -2.25 -8.65
N GLU A 43 -16.78 -2.71 -9.36
CA GLU A 43 -15.45 -2.09 -9.33
C GLU A 43 -15.31 -0.95 -10.35
N SER A 44 -15.94 -1.04 -11.52
CA SER A 44 -15.90 0.00 -12.55
C SER A 44 -17.21 0.76 -12.74
N ASP A 45 -17.12 2.01 -13.21
CA ASP A 45 -18.28 2.84 -13.54
C ASP A 45 -19.12 2.23 -14.68
N GLU A 46 -18.49 1.56 -15.64
CA GLU A 46 -19.20 0.84 -16.70
C GLU A 46 -20.03 -0.35 -16.17
N GLU A 47 -19.50 -1.07 -15.19
CA GLU A 47 -20.19 -2.22 -14.56
C GLU A 47 -21.37 -1.72 -13.71
N ARG A 48 -21.16 -0.64 -12.94
CA ARG A 48 -22.21 0.07 -12.21
C ARG A 48 -23.35 0.51 -13.13
N LEU A 49 -23.03 1.05 -14.31
CA LEU A 49 -24.03 1.47 -15.29
C LEU A 49 -24.84 0.30 -15.82
N GLU A 50 -24.20 -0.82 -16.15
CA GLU A 50 -24.88 -2.00 -16.68
C GLU A 50 -25.78 -2.64 -15.61
N ALA A 51 -25.28 -2.76 -14.37
CA ALA A 51 -26.04 -3.28 -13.24
C ALA A 51 -27.27 -2.40 -12.93
N LEU A 52 -27.10 -1.08 -12.90
CA LEU A 52 -28.21 -0.14 -12.70
C LEU A 52 -29.23 -0.22 -13.84
N ARG A 53 -28.77 -0.33 -15.09
CA ARG A 53 -29.67 -0.51 -16.24
C ARG A 53 -30.48 -1.78 -16.10
N ALA A 54 -29.87 -2.90 -15.71
CA ALA A 54 -30.59 -4.16 -15.54
C ALA A 54 -31.72 -4.05 -14.49
N VAL A 55 -31.47 -3.33 -13.39
CA VAL A 55 -32.46 -3.14 -12.31
C VAL A 55 -33.56 -2.16 -12.69
N LEU A 56 -33.20 -1.04 -13.32
CA LEU A 56 -34.12 0.06 -13.58
C LEU A 56 -34.81 -0.04 -14.95
N ALA A 57 -34.34 -0.90 -15.87
CA ALA A 57 -34.94 -1.11 -17.20
C ALA A 57 -36.40 -1.59 -17.14
N ALA A 58 -36.79 -2.30 -16.08
CA ALA A 58 -38.19 -2.70 -15.89
C ALA A 58 -39.10 -1.55 -15.43
N CYS A 59 -38.52 -0.45 -14.95
CA CYS A 59 -39.23 0.63 -14.27
C CYS A 59 -39.23 1.96 -15.07
N LEU A 60 -38.23 2.18 -15.92
CA LEU A 60 -38.02 3.43 -16.65
C LEU A 60 -37.89 3.17 -18.16
N GLU A 61 -38.27 4.17 -18.96
CA GLU A 61 -38.07 4.18 -20.41
C GLU A 61 -36.58 4.33 -20.77
N GLU A 62 -36.14 3.78 -21.90
CA GLU A 62 -34.73 3.63 -22.26
C GLU A 62 -33.94 4.95 -22.33
N ASP A 63 -34.58 6.04 -22.76
CA ASP A 63 -33.97 7.38 -22.83
C ASP A 63 -33.74 7.97 -21.42
N LEU A 64 -34.76 7.92 -20.56
CA LEU A 64 -34.67 8.40 -19.17
C LEU A 64 -33.77 7.51 -18.31
N LEU A 65 -33.78 6.20 -18.55
CA LEU A 65 -32.96 5.21 -17.87
C LEU A 65 -31.48 5.54 -18.00
N ASN A 66 -31.01 5.78 -19.23
CA ASN A 66 -29.61 6.07 -19.49
C ASN A 66 -29.12 7.34 -18.79
N ASP A 67 -29.95 8.39 -18.79
CA ASP A 67 -29.63 9.66 -18.14
C ASP A 67 -29.61 9.51 -16.62
N VAL A 68 -30.58 8.80 -16.03
CA VAL A 68 -30.64 8.52 -14.60
C VAL A 68 -29.45 7.66 -14.15
N CYS A 69 -29.14 6.58 -14.86
CA CYS A 69 -28.01 5.71 -14.52
C CYS A 69 -26.68 6.48 -14.55
N ARG A 70 -26.47 7.33 -15.57
CA ARG A 70 -25.27 8.17 -15.68
C ARG A 70 -25.15 9.14 -14.51
N GLU A 71 -26.23 9.84 -14.19
CA GLU A 71 -26.24 10.82 -13.11
C GLU A 71 -26.01 10.16 -11.74
N VAL A 72 -26.60 8.98 -11.51
CA VAL A 72 -26.39 8.23 -10.26
C VAL A 72 -24.92 7.83 -10.10
N VAL A 73 -24.28 7.34 -11.16
CA VAL A 73 -22.85 6.95 -11.10
C VAL A 73 -21.95 8.18 -10.93
N GLU A 74 -22.22 9.29 -11.62
CA GLU A 74 -21.48 10.54 -11.45
C GLU A 74 -21.56 11.07 -10.01
N ARG A 75 -22.77 11.10 -9.44
CA ARG A 75 -23.00 11.53 -8.06
C ARG A 75 -22.38 10.57 -7.03
N TRP A 76 -22.33 9.29 -7.32
CA TRP A 76 -21.66 8.30 -6.49
C TRP A 76 -20.14 8.52 -6.49
N SER A 77 -19.55 8.70 -7.66
CA SER A 77 -18.13 8.98 -7.83
C SER A 77 -17.73 10.30 -7.15
N ASP A 78 -18.55 11.34 -7.27
CA ASP A 78 -18.34 12.60 -6.54
C ASP A 78 -18.35 12.41 -5.02
N SER A 79 -19.32 11.63 -4.49
CA SER A 79 -19.40 11.33 -3.06
C SER A 79 -18.18 10.58 -2.55
N GLN A 80 -17.68 9.61 -3.33
CA GLN A 80 -16.48 8.83 -3.01
C GLN A 80 -15.21 9.70 -3.02
N VAL A 81 -15.13 10.65 -3.95
CA VAL A 81 -13.99 11.58 -4.03
C VAL A 81 -13.99 12.57 -2.86
N VAL A 82 -15.17 12.99 -2.38
CA VAL A 82 -15.29 13.85 -1.19
C VAL A 82 -14.86 13.08 0.07
N ASP A 83 -15.40 11.88 0.31
CA ASP A 83 -14.97 11.03 1.44
C ASP A 83 -13.45 10.75 1.38
N SER A 84 -12.92 10.40 0.20
CA SER A 84 -11.48 10.16 0.01
C SER A 84 -10.61 11.39 0.23
N LYS A 85 -11.14 12.61 0.04
CA LYS A 85 -10.40 13.86 0.27
C LYS A 85 -10.42 14.23 1.75
N GLU A 86 -11.57 14.11 2.41
CA GLU A 86 -11.71 14.34 3.85
C GLU A 86 -10.82 13.36 4.64
N GLU A 87 -10.82 12.07 4.31
CA GLU A 87 -9.93 11.08 4.96
C GLU A 87 -8.45 11.40 4.76
N LYS A 88 -8.04 11.82 3.55
CA LYS A 88 -6.64 12.21 3.28
C LYS A 88 -6.24 13.46 4.02
N GLU A 89 -7.13 14.44 4.16
CA GLU A 89 -6.86 15.67 4.93
C GLU A 89 -6.70 15.35 6.42
N ASP A 90 -7.54 14.48 6.98
CA ASP A 90 -7.44 14.01 8.36
C ASP A 90 -6.17 13.20 8.62
N GLU A 91 -5.78 12.31 7.70
CA GLU A 91 -4.52 11.56 7.78
C GLU A 91 -3.30 12.47 7.74
N VAL A 92 -3.28 13.44 6.84
CA VAL A 92 -2.20 14.44 6.73
C VAL A 92 -2.13 15.28 8.01
N GLN A 93 -3.27 15.66 8.59
CA GLN A 93 -3.33 16.40 9.85
C GLN A 93 -2.84 15.55 11.04
N ALA A 94 -3.14 14.25 11.06
CA ALA A 94 -2.64 13.32 12.06
C ALA A 94 -1.11 13.13 11.97
N ILE A 95 -0.57 13.00 10.74
CA ILE A 95 0.88 12.92 10.49
C ILE A 95 1.56 14.23 10.93
N ALA A 96 0.99 15.39 10.59
CA ALA A 96 1.51 16.68 11.03
C ALA A 96 1.55 16.80 12.56
N SER A 97 0.48 16.38 13.24
CA SER A 97 0.42 16.36 14.72
C SER A 97 1.45 15.39 15.32
N MET A 98 1.68 14.24 14.70
CA MET A 98 2.69 13.27 15.14
C MET A 98 4.11 13.82 14.96
N MET A 99 4.41 14.43 13.80
CA MET A 99 5.69 15.07 13.52
C MET A 99 5.98 16.21 14.49
N GLU A 100 4.99 17.05 14.80
CA GLU A 100 5.12 18.14 15.78
C GLU A 100 5.45 17.59 17.18
N LYS A 101 4.78 16.51 17.60
CA LYS A 101 5.07 15.83 18.87
C LYS A 101 6.48 15.25 18.91
N GLN A 102 6.98 14.70 17.80
CA GLN A 102 8.35 14.16 17.70
C GLN A 102 9.41 15.28 17.62
N ALA A 103 9.12 16.39 16.92
CA ALA A 103 10.00 17.54 16.81
C ALA A 103 10.15 18.30 18.13
N ARG A 104 9.12 18.32 18.97
CA ARG A 104 9.18 18.87 20.34
C ARG A 104 10.01 18.00 21.30
N ILE A 105 10.25 16.73 20.94
CA ILE A 105 11.06 15.75 21.69
C ILE A 105 12.47 15.63 21.04
N VAL A 106 12.97 16.67 20.37
CA VAL A 106 14.36 16.65 19.88
C VAL A 106 15.33 16.70 21.06
N VAL A 107 15.78 15.48 21.37
CA VAL A 107 17.05 15.09 21.95
C VAL A 107 18.15 16.09 21.58
N LYS A 108 18.84 16.62 22.59
CA LYS A 108 20.08 17.38 22.41
C LYS A 108 21.00 16.64 21.43
N PRO A 109 21.51 17.28 20.36
CA PRO A 109 22.38 16.60 19.41
C PRO A 109 23.55 15.97 20.16
N LYS A 110 23.66 14.64 20.08
CA LYS A 110 24.78 13.89 20.61
C LYS A 110 25.96 14.14 19.68
N GLU A 111 27.02 14.76 20.19
CA GLU A 111 28.25 15.01 19.44
C GLU A 111 28.82 13.66 18.98
N VAL A 112 28.71 13.38 17.69
CA VAL A 112 29.26 12.18 17.06
C VAL A 112 30.78 12.31 17.10
N SER A 113 31.45 11.42 17.82
CA SER A 113 32.91 11.40 17.95
C SER A 113 33.58 11.32 16.57
N GLN A 114 34.72 11.99 16.44
CA GLN A 114 35.51 12.06 15.19
C GLN A 114 35.82 10.66 14.61
N GLU A 115 35.97 9.66 15.48
CA GLU A 115 36.26 8.29 15.12
C GLU A 115 35.10 7.59 14.39
N GLU A 116 33.85 7.85 14.78
CA GLU A 116 32.67 7.31 14.09
C GLU A 116 32.48 7.93 12.70
N LYS A 117 32.87 9.20 12.53
CA LYS A 117 32.86 9.87 11.21
C LYS A 117 33.91 9.25 10.29
N GLN A 118 35.11 9.00 10.80
CA GLN A 118 36.19 8.36 10.04
C GLN A 118 35.82 6.93 9.63
N ARG A 119 35.19 6.15 10.52
CA ARG A 119 34.73 4.80 10.20
C ARG A 119 33.63 4.77 9.13
N LYS A 120 32.67 5.70 9.18
CA LYS A 120 31.63 5.84 8.14
C LYS A 120 32.21 6.25 6.79
N ALA A 121 33.16 7.19 6.79
CA ALA A 121 33.82 7.64 5.56
C ALA A 121 34.66 6.52 4.92
N ALA A 122 35.39 5.74 5.72
CA ALA A 122 36.15 4.60 5.23
C ALA A 122 35.26 3.52 4.61
N LEU A 123 34.09 3.27 5.21
CA LEU A 123 33.11 2.35 4.65
C LEU A 123 32.57 2.86 3.30
N LEU A 124 32.19 4.14 3.21
CA LEU A 124 31.72 4.75 1.96
C LEU A 124 32.76 4.71 0.84
N ALA A 125 34.04 4.93 1.18
CA ALA A 125 35.13 4.85 0.21
C ALA A 125 35.31 3.45 -0.38
N GLN A 126 35.02 2.38 0.38
CA GLN A 126 35.04 1.02 -0.15
C GLN A 126 34.00 0.77 -1.24
N TYR A 127 32.88 1.49 -1.21
CA TYR A 127 31.83 1.39 -2.23
C TYR A 127 32.04 2.35 -3.40
N ALA A 128 32.89 3.36 -3.27
CA ALA A 128 33.16 4.34 -4.34
C ALA A 128 33.97 3.75 -5.51
N ASN A 129 34.61 2.58 -5.35
CA ASN A 129 35.46 1.95 -6.36
C ASN A 129 34.72 0.94 -7.26
N VAL A 130 33.39 0.87 -7.20
CA VAL A 130 32.60 -0.09 -8.00
C VAL A 130 31.57 0.66 -8.85
N THR A 131 32.04 1.41 -9.86
CA THR A 131 31.34 1.69 -11.14
C THR A 131 32.07 2.83 -11.86
N ASP A 132 32.79 2.53 -12.95
CA ASP A 132 32.70 3.26 -14.23
C ASP A 132 33.60 2.61 -15.30
N GLU A 133 33.38 1.32 -15.62
CA GLU A 133 33.95 0.74 -16.86
C GLU A 133 33.16 -0.53 -17.25
N GLU A 134 31.97 -0.34 -17.84
CA GLU A 134 31.24 -1.40 -18.56
C GLU A 134 31.01 -0.91 -20.00
N GLU A 135 31.93 -1.29 -20.89
CA GLU A 135 31.85 -1.13 -22.34
C GLU A 135 30.79 -2.10 -22.90
N TYR A 136 29.65 -1.58 -23.35
CA TYR A 136 28.55 -2.34 -23.94
C TYR A 136 28.86 -2.79 -25.39
N PRO A 137 28.84 -4.10 -25.73
CA PRO A 137 28.90 -4.55 -27.12
C PRO A 137 27.52 -5.03 -27.61
N PHE A 138 26.75 -4.15 -28.23
CA PHE A 138 25.60 -4.51 -29.08
C PHE A 138 25.40 -3.40 -30.13
N PRO A 139 25.59 -3.65 -31.45
CA PRO A 139 24.65 -4.45 -32.25
C PRO A 139 25.29 -5.21 -33.44
N ALA A 140 25.39 -6.54 -33.37
CA ALA A 140 25.80 -7.39 -34.50
C ALA A 140 24.79 -8.51 -34.85
N LEU A 141 23.56 -8.46 -34.30
CA LEU A 141 22.55 -9.50 -34.53
C LEU A 141 21.49 -9.14 -35.59
N LEU A 142 21.45 -7.89 -36.07
CA LEU A 142 20.44 -7.45 -37.05
C LEU A 142 20.79 -7.79 -38.52
N GLY A 143 21.99 -8.30 -38.78
CA GLY A 143 22.47 -8.61 -40.13
C GLY A 143 22.16 -10.02 -40.65
N ALA A 144 21.73 -10.95 -39.78
CA ALA A 144 21.65 -12.38 -40.11
C ALA A 144 20.22 -12.88 -40.44
N LEU A 145 19.29 -11.99 -40.79
CA LEU A 145 17.87 -12.34 -41.06
C LEU A 145 17.44 -12.05 -42.51
N ARG A 146 18.37 -12.04 -43.48
CA ARG A 146 18.05 -11.67 -44.87
C ARG A 146 18.26 -12.75 -45.94
N ASP A 147 18.73 -13.95 -45.59
CA ASP A 147 19.03 -15.01 -46.58
C ASP A 147 18.37 -16.37 -46.26
N ILE A 148 17.03 -16.42 -46.14
CA ILE A 148 16.30 -17.71 -46.25
C ILE A 148 15.12 -17.55 -47.22
N THR A 149 15.46 -17.36 -48.48
CA THR A 149 14.60 -17.73 -49.62
C THR A 149 15.44 -18.61 -50.54
N CYS A 150 15.19 -19.94 -50.54
CA CYS A 150 15.19 -20.80 -51.73
C CYS A 150 15.05 -22.30 -51.38
N SER A 151 13.93 -22.86 -51.84
CA SER A 151 13.77 -24.14 -52.54
C SER A 151 14.54 -25.42 -52.12
N LYS A 152 13.71 -26.41 -51.70
CA LYS A 152 13.68 -27.85 -52.04
C LYS A 152 14.41 -28.87 -51.11
N PRO A 153 13.75 -29.98 -50.70
CA PRO A 153 14.27 -31.08 -49.86
C PRO A 153 14.98 -32.17 -50.74
N PRO A 154 15.46 -33.37 -50.27
CA PRO A 154 15.38 -34.04 -48.96
C PRO A 154 16.70 -34.70 -48.44
N GLN A 155 16.71 -35.22 -47.19
CA GLN A 155 17.18 -36.57 -46.77
C GLN A 155 17.77 -36.65 -45.34
N THR A 156 17.13 -37.51 -44.52
CA THR A 156 17.67 -38.43 -43.49
C THR A 156 18.81 -38.01 -42.56
N THR A 157 18.52 -37.85 -41.26
CA THR A 157 18.99 -38.69 -40.12
C THR A 157 18.51 -38.09 -38.78
N PRO A 158 18.17 -38.90 -37.75
CA PRO A 158 17.66 -38.41 -36.47
C PRO A 158 18.74 -38.46 -35.39
N SER A 159 19.40 -37.34 -35.09
CA SER A 159 20.02 -37.13 -33.79
C SER A 159 20.75 -35.80 -33.72
N GLN A 160 20.63 -35.18 -32.55
CA GLN A 160 21.39 -34.03 -32.03
C GLN A 160 20.80 -32.65 -32.30
N LEU A 161 20.65 -31.94 -31.17
CA LEU A 161 20.52 -30.49 -30.99
C LEU A 161 19.09 -29.94 -30.85
N CYS A 162 18.36 -30.40 -29.84
CA CYS A 162 17.48 -29.49 -29.08
C CYS A 162 18.36 -28.55 -28.24
N ARG A 163 18.93 -27.53 -28.89
CA ARG A 163 19.51 -26.37 -28.21
C ARG A 163 18.32 -25.55 -27.69
N PRO A 164 18.16 -25.33 -26.37
CA PRO A 164 17.04 -24.56 -25.87
C PRO A 164 17.18 -23.11 -26.34
N SER A 165 16.20 -22.65 -27.12
CA SER A 165 16.05 -21.28 -27.56
C SER A 165 15.98 -20.33 -26.35
N PRO A 166 16.66 -19.18 -26.34
CA PRO A 166 16.67 -18.24 -25.21
C PRO A 166 15.33 -17.50 -24.97
N ALA A 167 14.24 -17.95 -25.61
CA ALA A 167 12.94 -17.27 -25.64
C ALA A 167 11.79 -18.10 -25.02
N LEU A 168 12.11 -19.17 -24.28
CA LEU A 168 11.13 -19.86 -23.43
C LEU A 168 11.50 -19.53 -21.98
N PHE A 169 10.70 -18.67 -21.34
CA PHE A 169 10.83 -18.38 -19.92
C PHE A 169 10.95 -19.69 -19.14
N ARG A 170 11.98 -19.78 -18.29
CA ARG A 170 12.16 -20.98 -17.47
C ARG A 170 10.97 -21.12 -16.54
N ASN A 171 10.44 -22.34 -16.42
CA ASN A 171 9.39 -22.63 -15.45
C ASN A 171 9.96 -22.44 -14.04
N THR A 172 9.52 -21.39 -13.33
CA THR A 172 9.97 -21.05 -11.98
C THR A 172 9.19 -21.77 -10.90
N ASN A 173 8.12 -22.49 -11.23
CA ASN A 173 7.22 -23.11 -10.25
C ASN A 173 7.96 -23.99 -9.22
N VAL A 174 8.98 -24.73 -9.65
CA VAL A 174 9.79 -25.57 -8.74
C VAL A 174 10.66 -24.70 -7.81
N GLU A 175 11.25 -23.62 -8.33
CA GLU A 175 12.07 -22.68 -7.56
C GLU A 175 11.21 -21.90 -6.57
N ASP A 176 10.02 -21.46 -6.98
CA ASP A 176 9.06 -20.72 -6.16
C ASP A 176 8.58 -21.57 -4.98
N VAL A 177 8.27 -22.86 -5.21
CA VAL A 177 7.86 -23.79 -4.14
C VAL A 177 9.00 -24.04 -3.15
N LEU A 178 10.25 -24.17 -3.62
CA LEU A 178 11.40 -24.34 -2.74
C LEU A 178 11.70 -23.08 -1.93
N ASN A 179 11.58 -21.90 -2.56
CA ASN A 179 11.78 -20.61 -1.90
C ASN A 179 10.68 -20.33 -0.86
N ALA A 180 9.41 -20.60 -1.17
CA ALA A 180 8.31 -20.47 -0.22
C ALA A 180 8.52 -21.34 1.03
N ARG A 181 8.90 -22.62 0.84
CA ARG A 181 9.19 -23.54 1.94
C ARG A 181 10.41 -23.12 2.76
N LYS A 182 11.40 -22.49 2.13
CA LYS A 182 12.59 -21.96 2.80
C LYS A 182 12.24 -20.73 3.65
N LEU A 183 11.48 -19.80 3.09
CA LEU A 183 11.00 -18.60 3.79
C LEU A 183 10.15 -18.97 5.00
N GLU A 184 9.23 -19.93 4.86
CA GLU A 184 8.40 -20.41 5.99
C GLU A 184 9.28 -20.94 7.14
N ARG A 185 10.35 -21.67 6.81
CA ARG A 185 11.29 -22.18 7.82
C ARG A 185 12.09 -21.07 8.48
N GLU A 186 12.47 -20.03 7.74
CA GLU A 186 13.19 -18.87 8.27
C GLU A 186 12.28 -18.03 9.17
N LEU A 187 11.04 -17.76 8.75
CA LEU A 187 10.03 -17.08 9.56
C LEU A 187 9.80 -17.77 10.90
N LEU A 188 9.63 -19.09 10.91
CA LEU A 188 9.47 -19.85 12.17
C LEU A 188 10.69 -19.75 13.10
N ARG A 189 11.91 -19.65 12.54
CA ARG A 189 13.12 -19.45 13.34
C ARG A 189 13.18 -18.05 13.92
N ASP A 190 12.82 -17.04 13.14
CA ASP A 190 12.83 -15.64 13.56
C ASP A 190 11.75 -15.36 14.59
N GLU A 191 10.55 -15.92 14.43
CA GLU A 191 9.47 -15.84 15.42
C GLU A 191 9.88 -16.46 16.76
N PHE A 192 10.56 -17.60 16.73
CA PHE A 192 11.08 -18.23 17.93
C PHE A 192 12.15 -17.36 18.63
N GLN A 193 13.07 -16.79 17.85
CA GLN A 193 14.10 -15.88 18.38
C GLN A 193 13.46 -14.61 18.96
N LYS A 194 12.52 -14.00 18.26
CA LYS A 194 11.79 -12.81 18.70
C LYS A 194 11.01 -13.07 19.99
N LYS A 195 10.35 -14.23 20.11
CA LYS A 195 9.66 -14.64 21.35
C LYS A 195 10.64 -14.79 22.52
N LYS A 196 11.82 -15.37 22.27
CA LYS A 196 12.90 -15.49 23.26
C LYS A 196 13.46 -14.13 23.68
N GLU A 197 13.63 -13.20 22.74
CA GLU A 197 14.09 -11.84 23.02
C GLU A 197 13.05 -11.03 23.79
N GLN A 198 11.77 -11.16 23.44
CA GLN A 198 10.68 -10.52 24.19
C GLN A 198 10.62 -11.01 25.64
N ASP A 199 10.74 -12.32 25.88
CA ASP A 199 10.80 -12.87 27.25
C ASP A 199 12.02 -12.33 28.01
N LYS A 200 13.18 -12.21 27.35
CA LYS A 200 14.39 -11.61 27.94
C LYS A 200 14.18 -10.14 28.31
N LEU A 201 13.62 -9.34 27.40
CA LEU A 201 13.33 -7.92 27.63
C LEU A 201 12.32 -7.72 28.76
N GLN A 202 11.31 -8.59 28.85
CA GLN A 202 10.32 -8.52 29.93
C GLN A 202 10.98 -8.78 31.30
N ARG A 203 11.86 -9.79 31.39
CA ARG A 203 12.63 -10.05 32.61
C ARG A 203 13.55 -8.89 33.00
N GLU A 204 14.19 -8.25 32.03
CA GLU A 204 15.05 -7.08 32.27
C GLU A 204 14.22 -5.88 32.72
N LYS A 205 13.07 -5.64 32.10
CA LYS A 205 12.12 -4.59 32.50
C LYS A 205 11.65 -4.77 33.94
N ASP A 206 11.30 -5.99 34.34
CA ASP A 206 10.89 -6.29 35.72
C ASP A 206 12.04 -6.11 36.73
N LYS A 207 13.28 -6.45 36.35
CA LYS A 207 14.47 -6.23 37.18
C LYS A 207 14.73 -4.73 37.38
N LEU A 208 14.66 -3.94 36.30
CA LEU A 208 14.84 -2.49 36.35
C LEU A 208 13.75 -1.83 37.18
N ALA A 209 12.49 -2.22 37.01
CA ALA A 209 11.38 -1.70 37.80
C ALA A 209 11.56 -1.96 39.32
N LYS A 210 12.09 -3.14 39.70
CA LYS A 210 12.43 -3.45 41.09
C LYS A 210 13.59 -2.59 41.60
N GLN A 211 14.62 -2.36 40.80
CA GLN A 211 15.74 -1.49 41.17
C GLN A 211 15.30 -0.04 41.32
N GLU A 212 14.48 0.47 40.39
CA GLU A 212 13.95 1.83 40.42
C GLU A 212 13.08 2.08 41.66
N ARG A 213 12.24 1.10 42.05
CA ARG A 213 11.48 1.17 43.31
C ARG A 213 12.39 1.27 44.53
N LYS A 214 13.43 0.42 44.61
CA LYS A 214 14.42 0.46 45.69
C LYS A 214 15.18 1.78 45.73
N GLU A 215 15.53 2.35 44.58
CA GLU A 215 16.22 3.64 44.51
C GLU A 215 15.31 4.81 44.87
N LYS A 216 14.05 4.82 44.41
CA LYS A 216 13.06 5.83 44.80
C LYS A 216 12.84 5.84 46.31
N GLU A 217 12.79 4.66 46.92
CA GLU A 217 12.68 4.51 48.38
C GLU A 217 13.93 5.01 49.11
N LYS A 218 15.14 4.65 48.67
CA LYS A 218 16.40 5.18 49.21
C LYS A 218 16.52 6.71 49.07
N LYS A 219 16.10 7.27 47.93
CA LYS A 219 16.08 8.73 47.71
C LYS A 219 15.06 9.44 48.62
N ARG A 220 13.96 8.77 48.95
CA ARG A 220 12.92 9.30 49.85
C ARG A 220 13.42 9.35 51.30
N THR A 221 14.17 8.35 51.77
CA THR A 221 14.72 8.32 53.14
C THR A 221 15.93 9.24 53.31
N GLN A 222 16.82 9.34 52.32
CA GLN A 222 18.03 10.17 52.40
C GLN A 222 17.72 11.70 52.38
N LYS A 223 16.61 12.12 51.75
CA LYS A 223 16.14 13.52 51.79
C LYS A 223 15.59 13.94 53.17
N GLY A 224 15.22 12.99 54.02
CA GLY A 224 14.72 13.27 55.38
C GLY A 224 15.84 13.62 56.37
N GLU A 225 17.00 13.00 56.23
CA GLU A 225 18.17 13.23 57.10
C GLU A 225 18.90 14.54 56.78
N ARG A 226 19.04 14.91 55.51
CA ARG A 226 19.75 16.15 55.11
C ARG A 226 18.98 17.44 55.44
N LYS A 227 17.74 17.31 55.93
CA LYS A 227 16.85 18.43 56.29
C LYS A 227 16.72 18.63 57.80
N ARG A 228 17.36 17.79 58.62
CA ARG A 228 17.51 17.98 60.07
C ARG A 228 18.88 18.53 60.39
#